data_AF-A0A9P1MXL0-F1
#
_entry.id   AF-A0A9P1MXL0-F1
#
_cell.length_a   1.000
_cell.length_b   1.000
_cell.length_c   1.000
_cell.angle_alpha   90.00
_cell.angle_beta   90.00
_cell.angle_gamma   90.00
#
_symmetry.space_group_name_H-M   'P 1'
#
loop_
_entity.id
_entity.type
_entity.pdbx_description
1 polymer ?
#
loop_
_entity_poly.entity_id
_entity_poly.type
_entity_poly.pdbx_seq_one_letter_code
_entity_poly.pdbx_strand_id
1 'polypeptide(L)'
;MDTEDEEEANGKMAMTMDDSSGDDCIDRCEEECGSEAWRIACCSRVGRICIMTIFVIFMYLLLSALQFSEPAKLGGEPEVRQGINLTRAQEVLESLCDAYDQGKVSGDSCNRLCFSRKWTITDYYEGNKIAVIIKDGGQNAVYKSSKPFFSQFPQPDFSMSNDDFSNKVVDLINDELRLGWPKHYRRHLMETLWPTLLRTKGEEMSRADRHSLYSLISQPEFILFRVLPLTRVTPKIIGTCGHLYQTESLVAFRMKGYYTNLKAKILVHLMGTLKLLYEFLDEPLQWCDVRFDNLGLSADYPKRFVLMDGDMVYTRSKLNSLLEGRPCQNDEDCRIGDCTSRCTANLTCSQRSNGNLEVFCEKLVNKLFNNNWSKNNKYLTACRDTGRNITQRLNELRLAWSWNLSDV
;
A
#
# COMPACT_ATOMS: atom_id res chain seq x y z
N MET A 1 -60.91 63.34 -18.38
CA MET A 1 -59.56 62.77 -18.18
C MET A 1 -59.69 61.79 -17.03
N ASP A 2 -60.29 60.62 -17.24
CA ASP A 2 -60.06 59.57 -18.29
C ASP A 2 -58.69 58.90 -18.04
N THR A 3 -58.54 57.59 -17.80
CA THR A 3 -59.45 56.42 -17.58
C THR A 3 -58.82 55.52 -16.48
N GLU A 4 -59.41 54.52 -15.80
CA GLU A 4 -60.26 53.37 -16.24
C GLU A 4 -59.46 52.44 -17.22
N ASP A 5 -59.43 51.11 -17.14
CA ASP A 5 -60.33 50.05 -16.61
C ASP A 5 -59.56 48.96 -15.76
N GLU A 6 -60.16 48.21 -14.81
CA GLU A 6 -60.78 46.84 -14.83
C GLU A 6 -59.86 45.66 -15.25
N GLU A 7 -59.94 44.39 -14.78
CA GLU A 7 -60.87 43.56 -13.93
C GLU A 7 -60.05 42.70 -12.90
N GLU A 8 -60.52 41.78 -12.03
CA GLU A 8 -61.82 41.13 -11.70
C GLU A 8 -62.26 41.47 -10.24
N ALA A 9 -62.97 40.59 -9.50
CA ALA A 9 -63.60 40.94 -8.21
C ALA A 9 -63.98 39.80 -7.20
N ASN A 10 -63.80 38.50 -7.47
CA ASN A 10 -64.39 37.42 -6.64
C ASN A 10 -63.71 37.30 -5.26
N GLY A 11 -64.37 37.41 -4.09
CA GLY A 11 -65.81 37.36 -3.77
C GLY A 11 -66.12 36.06 -3.00
N LYS A 12 -66.62 36.02 -1.75
CA LYS A 12 -67.38 36.97 -0.90
C LYS A 12 -66.86 36.86 0.56
N MET A 13 -66.94 37.83 1.48
CA MET A 13 -68.12 38.35 2.22
C MET A 13 -69.07 37.25 2.76
N ALA A 14 -69.59 37.25 4.00
CA ALA A 14 -69.37 38.03 5.24
C ALA A 14 -69.95 37.17 6.41
N MET A 15 -70.37 37.55 7.64
CA MET A 15 -70.52 38.77 8.49
C MET A 15 -70.94 38.23 9.91
N THR A 16 -70.75 38.79 11.12
CA THR A 16 -69.88 39.81 11.77
C THR A 16 -70.13 39.74 13.30
N MET A 17 -69.14 40.12 14.14
CA MET A 17 -69.26 40.38 15.60
C MET A 17 -69.51 39.14 16.50
N ASP A 18 -69.14 39.11 17.78
CA ASP A 18 -68.76 40.22 18.69
C ASP A 18 -67.56 39.89 19.64
N ASP A 19 -67.25 40.84 20.53
CA ASP A 19 -66.04 41.03 21.36
C ASP A 19 -65.66 39.95 22.42
N SER A 20 -64.41 40.04 22.89
CA SER A 20 -63.88 39.81 24.25
C SER A 20 -62.84 38.70 24.52
N SER A 21 -61.86 39.07 25.36
CA SER A 21 -60.82 38.27 26.05
C SER A 21 -59.71 37.62 25.20
N GLY A 22 -58.48 38.12 25.37
CA GLY A 22 -57.29 37.60 24.70
C GLY A 22 -56.00 38.35 25.05
N ASP A 23 -55.90 38.88 26.28
CA ASP A 23 -54.84 39.82 26.67
C ASP A 23 -53.42 39.22 26.64
N ASP A 24 -52.57 39.86 25.86
CA ASP A 24 -51.36 40.55 26.34
C ASP A 24 -50.69 39.95 27.59
N CYS A 25 -50.03 38.80 27.43
CA CYS A 25 -49.32 38.11 28.52
C CYS A 25 -48.03 37.41 28.05
N ILE A 26 -47.35 38.01 27.06
CA ILE A 26 -46.00 37.57 26.62
C ILE A 26 -44.91 38.43 27.26
N ASP A 27 -45.13 39.74 27.42
CA ASP A 27 -44.15 40.69 27.96
C ASP A 27 -44.28 40.88 29.49
N ARG A 28 -44.11 39.79 30.27
CA ARG A 28 -43.67 39.79 31.70
C ARG A 28 -43.57 38.37 32.29
N CYS A 29 -42.50 37.66 31.96
CA CYS A 29 -42.03 36.47 32.70
C CYS A 29 -40.50 36.39 32.85
N GLU A 30 -39.79 37.50 32.67
CA GLU A 30 -38.39 37.64 33.12
C GLU A 30 -38.32 38.11 34.57
N GLU A 31 -38.77 37.28 35.51
CA GLU A 31 -38.30 37.22 36.91
C GLU A 31 -38.96 36.03 37.64
N GLU A 32 -38.28 35.49 38.66
CA GLU A 32 -38.76 34.47 39.60
C GLU A 32 -39.49 33.21 39.06
N CYS A 33 -38.72 32.26 38.49
CA CYS A 33 -39.14 30.85 38.40
C CYS A 33 -38.19 29.87 39.11
N GLY A 34 -37.65 30.30 40.25
CA GLY A 34 -36.96 29.42 41.19
C GLY A 34 -37.94 28.43 41.85
N SER A 35 -37.56 27.14 41.88
CA SER A 35 -38.25 26.02 42.55
C SER A 35 -39.59 25.49 41.96
N GLU A 36 -40.48 26.29 41.37
CA GLU A 36 -41.79 25.79 40.89
C GLU A 36 -41.75 24.96 39.61
N ALA A 37 -40.76 25.14 38.73
CA ALA A 37 -40.66 24.41 37.45
C ALA A 37 -40.71 22.86 37.60
N TRP A 38 -40.15 22.33 38.70
CA TRP A 38 -40.20 20.90 39.02
C TRP A 38 -41.60 20.38 39.35
N ARG A 39 -42.47 21.21 39.95
CA ARG A 39 -43.87 20.84 40.24
C ARG A 39 -44.68 20.72 38.95
N ILE A 40 -44.49 21.66 38.01
CA ILE A 40 -45.13 21.63 36.69
C ILE A 40 -44.69 20.39 35.90
N ALA A 41 -43.40 20.03 35.94
CA ALA A 41 -42.88 18.82 35.30
C ALA A 41 -43.46 17.51 35.89
N CYS A 42 -43.56 17.40 37.22
CA CYS A 42 -44.05 16.19 37.88
C CYS A 42 -45.59 16.05 37.91
N CYS A 43 -46.35 17.14 37.88
CA CYS A 43 -47.81 17.12 37.99
C CYS A 43 -48.55 17.18 36.64
N SER A 44 -47.96 17.76 35.59
CA SER A 44 -48.60 17.80 34.27
C SER A 44 -48.51 16.47 33.52
N ARG A 45 -49.53 16.17 32.71
CA ARG A 45 -49.57 14.94 31.89
C ARG A 45 -48.46 14.93 30.81
N VAL A 46 -48.08 16.10 30.31
CA VAL A 46 -47.00 16.30 29.35
C VAL A 46 -45.63 16.16 30.03
N GLY A 47 -45.41 16.82 31.17
CA GLY A 47 -44.15 16.74 31.92
C GLY A 47 -43.79 15.31 32.33
N ARG A 48 -44.78 14.50 32.74
CA ARG A 48 -44.60 13.06 33.00
C ARG A 48 -44.15 12.28 31.76
N ILE A 49 -44.65 12.61 30.56
CA ILE A 49 -44.20 11.99 29.30
C ILE A 49 -42.76 12.39 29.01
N CYS A 50 -42.39 13.66 29.17
CA CYS A 50 -41.02 14.15 29.00
C CYS A 50 -40.02 13.50 29.98
N ILE A 51 -40.40 13.34 31.26
CA ILE A 51 -39.58 12.63 32.25
C ILE A 51 -39.40 11.16 31.85
N MET A 52 -40.45 10.49 31.39
CA MET A 52 -40.38 9.10 30.93
C MET A 52 -39.52 8.93 29.67
N THR A 53 -39.60 9.83 28.68
CA THR A 53 -38.74 9.75 27.49
C THR A 53 -37.28 10.04 27.81
N ILE A 54 -36.99 11.02 28.67
CA ILE A 54 -35.63 11.29 29.17
C ILE A 54 -35.10 10.07 29.93
N PHE A 55 -35.89 9.43 30.79
CA PHE A 55 -35.48 8.23 31.52
C PHE A 55 -35.23 7.04 30.60
N VAL A 56 -36.05 6.84 29.56
CA VAL A 56 -35.83 5.79 28.54
C VAL A 56 -34.56 6.05 27.72
N ILE A 57 -34.29 7.31 27.33
CA ILE A 57 -33.04 7.69 26.64
C ILE A 57 -31.83 7.46 27.55
N PHE A 58 -31.92 7.85 28.83
CA PHE A 58 -30.83 7.67 29.80
C PHE A 58 -30.57 6.19 30.10
N MET A 59 -31.63 5.36 30.24
CA MET A 59 -31.50 3.91 30.36
C MET A 59 -30.95 3.26 29.08
N TYR A 60 -31.32 3.74 27.89
CA TYR A 60 -30.73 3.27 26.63
C TYR A 60 -29.24 3.60 26.53
N LEU A 61 -28.82 4.82 26.95
CA LEU A 61 -27.42 5.22 27.01
C LEU A 61 -26.63 4.43 28.07
N LEU A 62 -27.22 4.17 29.25
CA LEU A 62 -26.64 3.30 30.27
C LEU A 62 -26.49 1.85 29.79
N LEU A 63 -27.51 1.28 29.14
CA LEU A 63 -27.44 -0.07 28.56
C LEU A 63 -26.39 -0.14 27.43
N SER A 64 -26.29 0.90 26.61
CA SER A 64 -25.26 1.00 25.57
C SER A 64 -23.85 1.10 26.16
N ALA A 65 -23.68 1.81 27.27
CA ALA A 65 -22.41 1.89 28.00
C ALA A 65 -22.05 0.59 28.72
N LEU A 66 -23.04 -0.10 29.32
CA LEU A 66 -22.88 -1.41 29.97
C LEU A 66 -22.61 -2.54 28.96
N GLN A 67 -23.04 -2.40 27.70
CA GLN A 67 -22.63 -3.29 26.61
C GLN A 67 -21.20 -3.04 26.12
N PHE A 68 -20.54 -1.96 26.55
CA PHE A 68 -19.17 -1.62 26.14
C PHE A 68 -18.09 -2.21 27.06
N SER A 69 -18.30 -3.43 27.59
CA SER A 69 -17.34 -4.12 28.45
C SER A 69 -17.05 -5.59 28.09
N GLU A 70 -17.22 -5.97 26.81
CA GLU A 70 -16.52 -7.14 26.25
C GLU A 70 -15.53 -6.68 25.16
N PRO A 71 -14.20 -6.66 25.44
CA PRO A 71 -13.21 -6.50 24.38
C PRO A 71 -13.22 -7.78 23.53
N ALA A 72 -13.82 -7.70 22.34
CA ALA A 72 -13.89 -8.81 21.40
C ALA A 72 -12.49 -9.37 21.14
N LYS A 73 -12.24 -10.63 21.56
CA LYS A 73 -10.97 -11.34 21.37
C LYS A 73 -10.74 -11.74 19.92
N LEU A 74 -10.53 -10.75 19.05
CA LEU A 74 -10.00 -10.97 17.72
C LEU A 74 -8.50 -11.25 17.87
N GLY A 75 -8.10 -12.50 17.61
CA GLY A 75 -6.75 -13.00 17.87
C GLY A 75 -5.66 -12.23 17.12
N GLY A 76 -4.56 -11.96 17.82
CA GLY A 76 -3.46 -11.12 17.36
C GLY A 76 -2.90 -10.33 18.54
N GLU A 77 -1.97 -10.91 19.28
CA GLU A 77 -1.16 -10.13 20.22
C GLU A 77 -0.45 -9.01 19.44
N PRO A 78 -0.32 -7.79 20.00
CA PRO A 78 0.56 -6.81 19.42
C PRO A 78 1.99 -7.36 19.53
N GLU A 79 2.62 -7.71 18.40
CA GLU A 79 4.03 -8.08 18.37
C GLU A 79 4.83 -7.07 19.17
N VAL A 80 5.44 -7.53 20.26
CA VAL A 80 6.34 -6.71 21.06
C VAL A 80 7.50 -6.34 20.13
N ARG A 81 7.53 -5.08 19.68
CA ARG A 81 8.69 -4.52 18.97
C ARG A 81 9.90 -4.76 19.85
N GLN A 82 10.73 -5.73 19.47
CA GLN A 82 12.06 -5.89 20.04
C GLN A 82 12.79 -4.55 19.89
N GLY A 83 13.57 -4.17 20.91
CA GLY A 83 14.27 -2.89 20.91
C GLY A 83 15.11 -2.74 19.64
N ILE A 84 14.97 -1.60 18.94
CA ILE A 84 15.66 -1.34 17.68
C ILE A 84 17.15 -1.59 17.90
N ASN A 85 17.75 -2.48 17.11
CA ASN A 85 19.17 -2.81 17.23
C ASN A 85 20.03 -1.69 16.58
N LEU A 86 20.10 -0.55 17.26
CA LEU A 86 20.76 0.66 16.79
C LEU A 86 22.25 0.42 16.51
N THR A 87 22.95 -0.33 17.37
CA THR A 87 24.36 -0.71 17.17
C THR A 87 24.55 -1.44 15.84
N ARG A 88 23.70 -2.42 15.55
CA ARG A 88 23.76 -3.19 14.30
C ARG A 88 23.46 -2.34 13.06
N ALA A 89 22.52 -1.41 13.18
CA ALA A 89 22.23 -0.45 12.12
C ALA A 89 23.40 0.52 11.88
N GLN A 90 24.15 0.90 12.93
CA GLN A 90 25.36 1.70 12.82
C GLN A 90 26.50 0.91 12.14
N GLU A 91 26.76 -0.34 12.54
CA GLU A 91 27.76 -1.22 11.90
C GLU A 91 27.61 -1.28 10.36
N VAL A 92 26.36 -1.41 9.89
CA VAL A 92 26.03 -1.47 8.46
C VAL A 92 26.36 -0.15 7.74
N LEU A 93 25.99 0.99 8.32
CA LEU A 93 26.22 2.30 7.73
C LEU A 93 27.70 2.72 7.79
N GLU A 94 28.38 2.45 8.90
CA GLU A 94 29.82 2.71 9.08
C GLU A 94 30.64 1.86 8.11
N SER A 95 30.36 0.56 7.99
CA SER A 95 31.07 -0.32 7.05
C SER A 95 30.87 0.09 5.59
N LEU A 96 29.69 0.59 5.22
CA LEU A 96 29.44 1.14 3.88
C LEU A 96 30.21 2.44 3.64
N CYS A 97 30.19 3.37 4.60
CA CYS A 97 30.85 4.65 4.46
C CYS A 97 32.38 4.54 4.51
N ASP A 98 32.93 3.58 5.26
CA ASP A 98 34.35 3.23 5.18
C ASP A 98 34.72 2.71 3.77
N ALA A 99 33.86 1.91 3.15
CA ALA A 99 34.08 1.48 1.76
C ALA A 99 33.97 2.64 0.76
N TYR A 100 33.11 3.64 1.03
CA TYR A 100 32.94 4.82 0.18
C TYR A 100 34.16 5.75 0.26
N ASP A 101 34.60 6.09 1.47
CA ASP A 101 35.76 6.96 1.70
C ASP A 101 37.07 6.31 1.21
N GLN A 102 37.12 4.97 1.14
CA GLN A 102 38.21 4.19 0.53
C GLN A 102 38.09 4.04 -1.00
N GLY A 103 37.10 4.65 -1.65
CA GLY A 103 36.88 4.57 -3.10
C GLY A 103 36.51 3.17 -3.62
N LYS A 104 35.99 2.28 -2.76
CA LYS A 104 35.61 0.90 -3.11
C LYS A 104 34.17 0.79 -3.61
N VAL A 105 33.30 1.73 -3.21
CA VAL A 105 31.90 1.86 -3.64
C VAL A 105 31.60 3.29 -4.10
N SER A 106 30.50 3.44 -4.83
CA SER A 106 29.96 4.72 -5.27
C SER A 106 28.42 4.64 -5.30
N GLY A 107 27.79 5.76 -5.66
CA GLY A 107 26.34 5.92 -5.71
C GLY A 107 25.95 7.38 -5.57
N ASP A 108 24.80 7.75 -6.12
CA ASP A 108 24.32 9.13 -6.11
C ASP A 108 23.90 9.63 -4.71
N SER A 109 23.57 8.71 -3.80
CA SER A 109 23.23 9.02 -2.41
C SER A 109 24.41 8.90 -1.42
N CYS A 110 25.56 8.33 -1.83
CA CYS A 110 26.68 8.09 -0.90
C CYS A 110 27.16 9.34 -0.15
N ASN A 111 27.38 10.46 -0.85
CA ASN A 111 27.82 11.69 -0.20
C ASN A 111 26.80 12.19 0.83
N ARG A 112 25.49 12.11 0.52
CA ARG A 112 24.41 12.49 1.44
C ARG A 112 24.38 11.59 2.68
N LEU A 113 24.60 10.29 2.50
CA LEU A 113 24.59 9.30 3.57
C LEU A 113 25.85 9.37 4.45
N CYS A 114 27.04 9.59 3.86
CA CYS A 114 28.32 9.38 4.53
C CYS A 114 29.01 10.66 5.00
N PHE A 115 28.77 11.83 4.40
CA PHE A 115 29.54 13.06 4.68
C PHE A 115 29.60 13.46 6.17
N SER A 116 28.50 13.29 6.92
CA SER A 116 28.44 13.67 8.33
C SER A 116 28.68 12.53 9.33
N ARG A 117 28.54 11.27 8.86
CA ARG A 117 28.44 10.04 9.68
C ARG A 117 27.54 10.16 10.92
N LYS A 118 26.47 10.95 10.85
CA LYS A 118 25.55 11.26 11.97
C LYS A 118 24.12 10.95 11.60
N TRP A 119 23.72 9.69 11.75
CA TRP A 119 22.40 9.20 11.38
C TRP A 119 21.43 9.22 12.56
N THR A 120 20.26 9.83 12.38
CA THR A 120 19.14 9.64 13.30
C THR A 120 18.38 8.39 12.86
N ILE A 121 18.82 7.22 13.34
CA ILE A 121 18.21 5.93 13.01
C ILE A 121 16.87 5.81 13.76
N THR A 122 15.80 5.47 13.03
CA THR A 122 14.41 5.46 13.51
C THR A 122 13.79 4.06 13.55
N ASP A 123 14.27 3.13 12.73
CA ASP A 123 13.91 1.72 12.75
C ASP A 123 15.01 0.90 12.05
N TYR A 124 15.11 -0.39 12.40
CA TYR A 124 16.03 -1.34 11.76
C TYR A 124 15.42 -2.74 11.73
N TYR A 125 15.50 -3.38 10.57
CA TYR A 125 15.07 -4.76 10.34
C TYR A 125 16.22 -5.56 9.72
N GLU A 126 16.42 -6.79 10.21
CA GLU A 126 17.35 -7.78 9.65
C GLU A 126 16.67 -9.15 9.70
N GLY A 127 16.52 -9.77 8.53
CA GLY A 127 15.86 -11.07 8.35
C GLY A 127 16.35 -11.73 7.06
N ASN A 128 15.44 -11.96 6.11
CA ASN A 128 15.80 -12.36 4.74
C ASN A 128 16.49 -11.23 3.94
N LYS A 129 16.38 -9.99 4.42
CA LYS A 129 17.05 -8.77 3.95
C LYS A 129 17.20 -7.80 5.11
N ILE A 130 17.98 -6.72 4.92
CA ILE A 130 18.04 -5.59 5.83
C ILE A 130 17.22 -4.40 5.33
N ALA A 131 16.68 -3.62 6.28
CA ALA A 131 16.19 -2.27 6.04
C ALA A 131 16.63 -1.34 7.18
N VAL A 132 17.30 -0.24 6.83
CA VAL A 132 17.72 0.84 7.75
C VAL A 132 16.85 2.07 7.46
N ILE A 133 16.12 2.57 8.46
CA ILE A 133 15.30 3.77 8.30
C ILE A 133 15.92 4.92 9.07
N ILE A 134 16.38 5.96 8.37
CA ILE A 134 16.98 7.16 8.97
C ILE A 134 16.10 8.39 8.75
N LYS A 135 16.12 9.33 9.70
CA LYS A 135 15.46 10.62 9.55
C LYS A 135 16.37 11.60 8.82
N ASP A 136 15.88 12.17 7.73
CA ASP A 136 16.63 13.01 6.78
C ASP A 136 15.73 14.12 6.23
N GLY A 137 16.12 15.38 6.37
CA GLY A 137 15.33 16.53 5.92
C GLY A 137 13.93 16.67 6.56
N GLY A 138 13.66 15.93 7.65
CA GLY A 138 12.34 15.82 8.26
C GLY A 138 11.49 14.64 7.74
N GLN A 139 11.91 13.98 6.67
CA GLN A 139 11.30 12.75 6.14
C GLN A 139 12.07 11.50 6.64
N ASN A 140 11.55 10.31 6.30
CA ASN A 140 12.25 9.05 6.54
C ASN A 140 12.87 8.55 5.22
N ALA A 141 14.18 8.34 5.20
CA ALA A 141 14.89 7.65 4.13
C ALA A 141 15.02 6.16 4.48
N VAL A 142 14.47 5.29 3.63
CA VAL A 142 14.51 3.83 3.79
C VAL A 142 15.58 3.26 2.86
N TYR A 143 16.68 2.80 3.44
CA TYR A 143 17.74 2.08 2.73
C TYR A 143 17.58 0.58 2.91
N LYS A 144 17.74 -0.19 1.84
CA LYS A 144 17.60 -1.66 1.85
C LYS A 144 18.76 -2.37 1.17
N SER A 145 18.98 -3.63 1.54
CA SER A 145 19.73 -4.61 0.76
C SER A 145 19.42 -6.03 1.22
N SER A 146 19.59 -7.05 0.37
CA SER A 146 19.43 -8.46 0.77
C SER A 146 20.50 -8.98 1.74
N LYS A 147 21.59 -8.22 1.98
CA LYS A 147 22.64 -8.57 2.96
C LYS A 147 23.16 -7.32 3.67
N PRO A 148 23.58 -7.41 4.96
CA PRO A 148 24.06 -6.26 5.71
C PRO A 148 25.32 -5.61 5.13
N PHE A 149 26.30 -6.41 4.68
CA PHE A 149 27.62 -5.90 4.30
C PHE A 149 27.95 -6.06 2.81
N PHE A 150 28.57 -5.03 2.26
CA PHE A 150 29.03 -4.97 0.87
C PHE A 150 29.93 -6.16 0.49
N SER A 151 30.81 -6.58 1.39
CA SER A 151 31.74 -7.71 1.23
C SER A 151 31.07 -9.09 1.04
N GLN A 152 29.76 -9.20 1.29
CA GLN A 152 29.00 -10.44 1.11
C GLN A 152 28.40 -10.57 -0.30
N PHE A 153 28.57 -9.57 -1.16
CA PHE A 153 28.17 -9.60 -2.57
C PHE A 153 29.28 -10.11 -3.48
N PRO A 154 28.95 -10.76 -4.61
CA PRO A 154 29.95 -11.14 -5.59
C PRO A 154 30.58 -9.88 -6.20
N GLN A 155 31.85 -9.98 -6.61
CA GLN A 155 32.55 -8.91 -7.31
C GLN A 155 32.46 -9.12 -8.82
N PRO A 156 32.40 -8.06 -9.64
CA PRO A 156 32.55 -8.18 -11.08
C PRO A 156 34.01 -8.51 -11.42
N ASP A 157 34.23 -9.14 -12.57
CA ASP A 157 35.56 -9.21 -13.16
C ASP A 157 35.98 -7.81 -13.63
N PHE A 158 37.01 -7.27 -12.98
CA PHE A 158 37.54 -5.94 -13.25
C PHE A 158 38.44 -5.88 -14.50
N SER A 159 38.75 -7.02 -15.13
CA SER A 159 39.50 -7.08 -16.40
C SER A 159 38.61 -6.95 -17.65
N MET A 160 37.29 -7.10 -17.51
CA MET A 160 36.33 -6.95 -18.60
C MET A 160 36.35 -5.54 -19.22
N SER A 161 36.12 -5.45 -20.54
CA SER A 161 35.87 -4.16 -21.18
C SER A 161 34.55 -3.53 -20.71
N ASN A 162 34.34 -2.24 -20.96
CA ASN A 162 33.07 -1.57 -20.63
C ASN A 162 31.88 -2.18 -21.39
N ASP A 163 32.10 -2.67 -22.61
CA ASP A 163 31.06 -3.32 -23.41
C ASP A 163 30.78 -4.74 -22.93
N ASP A 164 31.80 -5.52 -22.54
CA ASP A 164 31.61 -6.87 -21.97
C ASP A 164 30.91 -6.81 -20.62
N PHE A 165 31.29 -5.85 -19.77
CA PHE A 165 30.58 -5.58 -18.51
C PHE A 165 29.12 -5.20 -18.77
N SER A 166 28.86 -4.27 -19.70
CA SER A 166 27.49 -3.87 -20.06
C SER A 166 26.67 -5.02 -20.66
N ASN A 167 27.28 -5.87 -21.48
CA ASN A 167 26.66 -7.09 -22.01
C ASN A 167 26.34 -8.09 -20.89
N LYS A 168 27.24 -8.26 -19.91
CA LYS A 168 27.01 -9.14 -18.75
C LYS A 168 25.92 -8.62 -17.83
N VAL A 169 25.77 -7.29 -17.68
CA VAL A 169 24.63 -6.69 -16.97
C VAL A 169 23.32 -7.01 -17.72
N VAL A 170 23.26 -6.85 -19.05
CA VAL A 170 22.08 -7.23 -19.85
C VAL A 170 21.72 -8.71 -19.65
N ASP A 171 22.71 -9.60 -19.66
CA ASP A 171 22.49 -11.03 -19.45
C ASP A 171 21.92 -11.33 -18.05
N LEU A 172 22.46 -10.72 -16.99
CA LEU A 172 21.95 -10.88 -15.62
C LEU A 172 20.50 -10.38 -15.46
N ILE A 173 20.15 -9.24 -16.07
CA ILE A 173 18.78 -8.72 -16.05
C ILE A 173 17.82 -9.64 -16.83
N ASN A 174 18.29 -10.26 -17.91
CA ASN A 174 17.51 -11.24 -18.68
C ASN A 174 17.35 -12.58 -17.96
N ASP A 175 18.33 -13.01 -17.16
CA ASP A 175 18.19 -14.19 -16.29
C ASP A 175 17.25 -13.94 -15.10
N GLU A 176 17.15 -12.68 -14.63
CA GLU A 176 16.25 -12.34 -13.53
C GLU A 176 14.81 -12.05 -13.99
N LEU A 177 14.61 -11.21 -15.02
CA LEU A 177 13.28 -10.81 -15.46
C LEU A 177 12.71 -11.62 -16.63
N ARG A 178 13.54 -12.38 -17.36
CA ARG A 178 13.15 -13.14 -18.58
C ARG A 178 12.53 -12.28 -19.71
N LEU A 179 12.68 -10.95 -19.67
CA LEU A 179 12.10 -9.99 -20.64
C LEU A 179 12.85 -9.89 -21.99
N GLY A 180 13.94 -10.63 -22.20
CA GLY A 180 14.60 -10.75 -23.50
C GLY A 180 15.25 -9.48 -24.06
N TRP A 181 15.71 -8.57 -23.20
CA TRP A 181 16.28 -7.27 -23.54
C TRP A 181 17.46 -7.40 -24.54
N PRO A 182 17.36 -6.83 -25.76
CA PRO A 182 18.43 -6.95 -26.75
C PRO A 182 19.70 -6.18 -26.38
N LYS A 183 20.89 -6.77 -26.64
CA LYS A 183 22.20 -6.16 -26.34
C LYS A 183 22.51 -4.86 -27.09
N HIS A 184 21.73 -4.49 -28.11
CA HIS A 184 21.81 -3.16 -28.73
C HIS A 184 21.16 -2.06 -27.88
N TYR A 185 20.20 -2.39 -27.00
CA TYR A 185 19.63 -1.46 -26.02
C TYR A 185 20.44 -1.35 -24.72
N ARG A 186 21.64 -1.97 -24.65
CA ARG A 186 22.46 -2.01 -23.42
C ARG A 186 22.67 -0.62 -22.79
N ARG A 187 22.90 0.42 -23.60
CA ARG A 187 23.05 1.80 -23.11
C ARG A 187 21.85 2.26 -22.28
N HIS A 188 20.63 2.09 -22.79
CA HIS A 188 19.41 2.55 -22.11
C HIS A 188 19.15 1.75 -20.82
N LEU A 189 19.45 0.45 -20.82
CA LEU A 189 19.36 -0.36 -19.60
C LEU A 189 20.40 0.06 -18.56
N MET A 190 21.64 0.32 -18.97
CA MET A 190 22.71 0.82 -18.08
C MET A 190 22.37 2.21 -17.52
N GLU A 191 21.86 3.14 -18.33
CA GLU A 191 21.36 4.46 -17.89
C GLU A 191 20.19 4.33 -16.90
N THR A 192 19.31 3.34 -17.11
CA THR A 192 18.18 3.05 -16.20
C THR A 192 18.67 2.51 -14.86
N LEU A 193 19.64 1.59 -14.87
CA LEU A 193 20.19 0.95 -13.67
C LEU A 193 21.16 1.86 -12.89
N TRP A 194 21.96 2.67 -13.58
CA TRP A 194 22.98 3.55 -13.00
C TRP A 194 22.88 5.00 -13.52
N PRO A 195 21.94 5.82 -12.97
CA PRO A 195 21.65 7.17 -13.48
C PRO A 195 22.82 8.15 -13.52
N THR A 196 23.92 7.88 -12.82
CA THR A 196 25.15 8.69 -12.92
C THR A 196 25.62 8.81 -14.36
N LEU A 197 25.45 7.77 -15.19
CA LEU A 197 25.79 7.77 -16.62
C LEU A 197 25.07 8.85 -17.44
N LEU A 198 23.89 9.30 -17.01
CA LEU A 198 23.15 10.39 -17.65
C LEU A 198 23.79 11.77 -17.39
N ARG A 199 24.61 11.89 -16.33
CA ARG A 199 25.38 13.07 -15.96
C ARG A 199 26.80 13.03 -16.54
N THR A 200 27.46 11.88 -16.45
CA THR A 200 28.85 11.62 -16.86
C THR A 200 28.91 11.11 -18.31
N LYS A 201 28.28 11.82 -19.25
CA LYS A 201 28.08 11.33 -20.63
C LYS A 201 29.41 11.20 -21.39
N GLY A 202 29.78 9.97 -21.71
CA GLY A 202 31.03 9.64 -22.43
C GLY A 202 32.20 9.31 -21.50
N GLU A 203 32.02 9.43 -20.18
CA GLU A 203 32.96 8.89 -19.20
C GLU A 203 32.71 7.39 -19.00
N GLU A 204 33.77 6.63 -18.69
CA GLU A 204 33.66 5.20 -18.40
C GLU A 204 33.26 4.96 -16.94
N MET A 205 32.59 3.83 -16.65
CA MET A 205 32.25 3.45 -15.28
C MET A 205 33.52 3.16 -14.47
N SER A 206 33.71 3.87 -13.35
CA SER A 206 34.83 3.61 -12.46
C SER A 206 34.76 2.20 -11.85
N ARG A 207 35.88 1.75 -11.28
CA ARG A 207 35.92 0.47 -10.56
C ARG A 207 34.87 0.40 -9.44
N ALA A 208 34.62 1.52 -8.77
CA ALA A 208 33.61 1.65 -7.72
C ALA A 208 32.17 1.58 -8.27
N ASP A 209 31.90 2.22 -9.42
CA ASP A 209 30.59 2.17 -10.08
C ASP A 209 30.26 0.75 -10.53
N ARG A 210 31.20 0.07 -11.20
CA ARG A 210 31.01 -1.31 -11.65
C ARG A 210 30.74 -2.24 -10.47
N HIS A 211 31.50 -2.11 -9.39
CA HIS A 211 31.35 -2.96 -8.20
C HIS A 211 29.99 -2.72 -7.51
N SER A 212 29.61 -1.46 -7.30
CA SER A 212 28.35 -1.08 -6.67
C SER A 212 27.14 -1.54 -7.50
N LEU A 213 27.14 -1.27 -8.81
CA LEU A 213 26.10 -1.76 -9.72
C LEU A 213 25.99 -3.29 -9.68
N TYR A 214 27.12 -4.00 -9.71
CA TYR A 214 27.13 -5.47 -9.68
C TYR A 214 26.57 -6.05 -8.37
N SER A 215 26.88 -5.43 -7.23
CA SER A 215 26.28 -5.78 -5.93
C SER A 215 24.79 -5.46 -5.85
N LEU A 216 24.30 -4.45 -6.58
CA LEU A 216 22.88 -4.10 -6.65
C LEU A 216 22.08 -5.03 -7.56
N ILE A 217 22.57 -5.34 -8.78
CA ILE A 217 21.92 -6.32 -9.66
C ILE A 217 22.08 -7.77 -9.17
N SER A 218 22.87 -8.01 -8.11
CA SER A 218 22.85 -9.26 -7.36
C SER A 218 21.63 -9.40 -6.43
N GLN A 219 20.64 -8.50 -6.53
CA GLN A 219 19.47 -8.42 -5.64
C GLN A 219 18.18 -8.34 -6.48
N PRO A 220 17.32 -9.39 -6.49
CA PRO A 220 16.09 -9.40 -7.29
C PRO A 220 15.14 -8.22 -7.02
N GLU A 221 14.93 -7.84 -5.75
CA GLU A 221 14.10 -6.67 -5.41
C GLU A 221 14.64 -5.37 -6.03
N PHE A 222 15.96 -5.17 -6.08
CA PHE A 222 16.55 -4.01 -6.76
C PHE A 222 16.27 -4.05 -8.27
N ILE A 223 16.51 -5.18 -8.94
CA ILE A 223 16.25 -5.31 -10.39
C ILE A 223 14.77 -5.00 -10.68
N LEU A 224 13.85 -5.61 -9.92
CA LEU A 224 12.41 -5.42 -10.05
C LEU A 224 12.02 -3.94 -9.87
N PHE A 225 12.50 -3.29 -8.81
CA PHE A 225 12.15 -1.91 -8.49
C PHE A 225 12.84 -0.89 -9.42
N ARG A 226 14.01 -1.23 -9.97
CA ARG A 226 14.81 -0.35 -10.84
C ARG A 226 14.35 -0.41 -12.30
N VAL A 227 13.97 -1.59 -12.81
CA VAL A 227 13.56 -1.79 -14.22
C VAL A 227 12.03 -1.70 -14.40
N LEU A 228 11.22 -2.13 -13.42
CA LEU A 228 9.76 -2.16 -13.56
C LEU A 228 8.92 -0.98 -12.97
N PRO A 229 9.42 0.25 -12.69
CA PRO A 229 8.56 1.36 -12.24
C PRO A 229 7.31 1.65 -13.07
N LEU A 230 7.32 1.33 -14.37
CA LEU A 230 6.18 1.52 -15.28
C LEU A 230 4.94 0.69 -14.89
N THR A 231 5.11 -0.39 -14.12
CA THR A 231 4.01 -1.16 -13.52
C THR A 231 3.12 -0.33 -12.60
N ARG A 232 3.67 0.74 -12.01
CA ARG A 232 3.11 1.53 -10.90
C ARG A 232 2.87 0.74 -9.60
N VAL A 233 3.16 -0.56 -9.54
CA VAL A 233 3.04 -1.37 -8.32
C VAL A 233 4.36 -1.49 -7.55
N THR A 234 5.50 -1.20 -8.16
CA THR A 234 6.81 -1.20 -7.49
C THR A 234 7.16 0.18 -6.87
N PRO A 235 8.01 0.24 -5.83
CA PRO A 235 8.61 1.48 -5.34
C PRO A 235 9.63 2.01 -6.35
N LYS A 236 9.74 3.33 -6.43
CA LYS A 236 10.82 4.03 -7.11
C LYS A 236 12.09 3.94 -6.28
N ILE A 237 13.21 3.64 -6.94
CA ILE A 237 14.55 3.82 -6.36
C ILE A 237 14.94 5.29 -6.47
N ILE A 238 15.12 5.94 -5.32
CA ILE A 238 15.46 7.37 -5.18
C ILE A 238 16.98 7.60 -5.33
N GLY A 239 17.79 6.64 -4.90
CA GLY A 239 19.24 6.67 -5.02
C GLY A 239 19.89 5.37 -4.54
N THR A 240 21.22 5.29 -4.66
CA THR A 240 22.04 4.12 -4.30
C THR A 240 23.31 4.52 -3.55
N CYS A 241 23.88 3.58 -2.79
CA CYS A 241 25.26 3.64 -2.31
C CYS A 241 25.80 2.23 -2.05
N GLY A 242 26.83 1.81 -2.80
CA GLY A 242 27.35 0.46 -2.72
C GLY A 242 26.28 -0.59 -3.01
N HIS A 243 26.03 -1.49 -2.05
CA HIS A 243 24.96 -2.50 -2.09
C HIS A 243 23.60 -1.98 -1.59
N LEU A 244 23.54 -0.83 -0.91
CA LEU A 244 22.29 -0.25 -0.42
C LEU A 244 21.58 0.55 -1.52
N TYR A 245 20.25 0.42 -1.57
CA TYR A 245 19.38 1.28 -2.37
C TYR A 245 18.31 1.95 -1.51
N GLN A 246 17.99 3.20 -1.84
CA GLN A 246 16.95 3.99 -1.19
C GLN A 246 15.64 3.89 -1.97
N THR A 247 14.55 3.49 -1.33
CA THR A 247 13.19 3.54 -1.93
C THR A 247 12.49 4.87 -1.64
N GLU A 248 11.42 5.18 -2.38
CA GLU A 248 10.51 6.28 -2.00
C GLU A 248 9.89 6.04 -0.60
N SER A 249 9.48 7.10 0.07
CA SER A 249 8.86 6.99 1.40
C SER A 249 7.46 6.37 1.30
N LEU A 250 7.31 5.16 1.84
CA LEU A 250 6.06 4.40 1.88
C LEU A 250 5.57 4.24 3.31
N VAL A 251 4.27 4.42 3.52
CA VAL A 251 3.59 4.13 4.79
C VAL A 251 3.09 2.70 4.75
N ALA A 252 3.64 1.83 5.60
CA ALA A 252 3.26 0.42 5.69
C ALA A 252 1.75 0.25 5.97
N PHE A 253 1.05 -0.46 5.10
CA PHE A 253 -0.41 -0.62 5.17
C PHE A 253 -0.80 -1.74 6.14
N ARG A 254 -1.10 -1.37 7.38
CA ARG A 254 -1.58 -2.31 8.41
C ARG A 254 -3.08 -2.17 8.62
N MET A 255 -3.81 -3.29 8.61
CA MET A 255 -5.27 -3.32 8.80
C MET A 255 -5.66 -3.03 10.26
N LYS A 256 -5.92 -1.75 10.56
CA LYS A 256 -6.50 -1.25 11.83
C LYS A 256 -8.04 -1.21 11.80
N GLY A 257 -8.68 -1.18 12.97
CA GLY A 257 -10.15 -1.24 13.11
C GLY A 257 -10.93 -0.15 12.36
N TYR A 258 -10.41 1.09 12.29
CA TYR A 258 -11.11 2.21 11.65
C TYR A 258 -11.23 2.11 10.12
N TYR A 259 -10.52 1.19 9.47
CA TYR A 259 -10.65 0.98 8.02
C TYR A 259 -12.00 0.37 7.60
N THR A 260 -12.88 0.00 8.53
CA THR A 260 -14.28 -0.40 8.26
C THR A 260 -14.98 0.55 7.29
N ASN A 261 -14.91 1.86 7.53
CA ASN A 261 -15.53 2.89 6.69
C ASN A 261 -14.83 3.08 5.34
N LEU A 262 -13.61 2.56 5.17
CA LEU A 262 -12.79 2.67 3.97
C LEU A 262 -12.71 1.36 3.16
N LYS A 263 -13.30 0.24 3.65
CA LYS A 263 -13.25 -1.10 3.02
C LYS A 263 -13.57 -1.06 1.52
N ALA A 264 -14.59 -0.31 1.11
CA ALA A 264 -14.98 -0.18 -0.30
C ALA A 264 -13.92 0.53 -1.16
N LYS A 265 -13.25 1.57 -0.64
CA LYS A 265 -12.16 2.27 -1.33
C LYS A 265 -10.91 1.39 -1.39
N ILE A 266 -10.55 0.74 -0.28
CA ILE A 266 -9.45 -0.25 -0.21
C ILE A 266 -9.63 -1.34 -1.27
N LEU A 267 -10.83 -1.93 -1.37
CA LEU A 267 -11.15 -2.97 -2.37
C LEU A 267 -10.87 -2.51 -3.80
N VAL A 268 -11.33 -1.32 -4.18
CA VAL A 268 -11.13 -0.76 -5.53
C VAL A 268 -9.65 -0.68 -5.86
N HIS A 269 -8.80 -0.28 -4.90
CA HIS A 269 -7.37 -0.14 -5.12
C HIS A 269 -6.61 -1.47 -5.07
N LEU A 270 -6.96 -2.41 -4.18
CA LEU A 270 -6.39 -3.77 -4.19
C LEU A 270 -6.64 -4.46 -5.53
N MET A 271 -7.88 -4.42 -6.02
CA MET A 271 -8.25 -5.02 -7.29
C MET A 271 -7.72 -4.21 -8.49
N GLY A 272 -7.44 -2.92 -8.31
CA GLY A 272 -6.67 -2.10 -9.24
C GLY A 272 -5.21 -2.54 -9.36
N THR A 273 -4.54 -2.80 -8.23
CA THR A 273 -3.19 -3.39 -8.18
C THR A 273 -3.16 -4.78 -8.82
N LEU A 274 -4.17 -5.62 -8.57
CA LEU A 274 -4.33 -6.91 -9.23
C LEU A 274 -4.44 -6.77 -10.77
N LYS A 275 -5.21 -5.79 -11.25
CA LYS A 275 -5.35 -5.51 -12.69
C LYS A 275 -4.05 -4.99 -13.31
N LEU A 276 -3.29 -4.16 -12.59
CA LEU A 276 -1.94 -3.71 -13.00
C LEU A 276 -0.92 -4.87 -13.07
N LEU A 277 -0.97 -5.83 -12.14
CA LEU A 277 -0.16 -7.05 -12.20
C LEU A 277 -0.52 -7.92 -13.42
N TYR A 278 -1.80 -7.95 -13.80
CA TYR A 278 -2.30 -8.75 -14.92
C TYR A 278 -1.97 -8.15 -16.31
N GLU A 279 -1.95 -6.83 -16.46
CA GLU A 279 -1.79 -6.14 -17.76
C GLU A 279 -0.34 -5.72 -18.09
N PHE A 280 0.64 -6.20 -17.33
CA PHE A 280 2.03 -5.81 -17.51
C PHE A 280 2.70 -6.51 -18.71
N LEU A 281 2.97 -5.75 -19.79
CA LEU A 281 3.82 -6.11 -20.95
C LEU A 281 3.56 -7.50 -21.58
N ASP A 282 2.30 -7.96 -21.58
CA ASP A 282 1.88 -9.32 -21.99
C ASP A 282 2.58 -10.46 -21.21
N GLU A 283 3.27 -10.13 -20.11
CA GLU A 283 4.14 -10.99 -19.30
C GLU A 283 3.80 -10.79 -17.81
N PRO A 284 2.62 -11.26 -17.36
CA PRO A 284 1.98 -10.77 -16.13
C PRO A 284 2.79 -11.06 -14.87
N LEU A 285 2.87 -10.07 -13.98
CA LEU A 285 3.61 -10.20 -12.72
C LEU A 285 2.89 -11.14 -11.74
N GLN A 286 3.61 -12.16 -11.30
CA GLN A 286 3.17 -13.16 -10.34
C GLN A 286 3.61 -12.71 -8.94
N TRP A 287 2.66 -12.44 -8.06
CA TRP A 287 2.97 -12.14 -6.66
C TRP A 287 2.73 -13.37 -5.80
N CYS A 288 3.80 -13.82 -5.14
CA CYS A 288 3.88 -15.05 -4.36
C CYS A 288 3.98 -14.81 -2.85
N ASP A 289 3.81 -13.57 -2.36
CA ASP A 289 3.67 -13.30 -0.92
C ASP A 289 2.68 -12.16 -0.66
N VAL A 290 1.40 -12.47 -0.92
CA VAL A 290 0.26 -11.56 -0.87
C VAL A 290 -0.17 -11.36 0.58
N ARG A 291 0.33 -10.30 1.22
CA ARG A 291 -0.07 -9.85 2.57
C ARG A 291 -0.29 -8.35 2.60
N PHE A 292 -1.12 -7.87 3.54
CA PHE A 292 -1.31 -6.44 3.76
C PHE A 292 -0.03 -5.74 4.19
N ASP A 293 0.74 -6.37 5.09
CA ASP A 293 1.97 -5.78 5.64
C ASP A 293 3.12 -5.69 4.62
N ASN A 294 3.00 -6.40 3.49
CA ASN A 294 3.86 -6.28 2.32
C ASN A 294 3.42 -5.15 1.37
N LEU A 295 2.27 -4.48 1.63
CA LEU A 295 1.79 -3.32 0.89
C LEU A 295 2.15 -2.01 1.62
N GLY A 296 2.52 -1.01 0.84
CA GLY A 296 2.71 0.37 1.29
C GLY A 296 1.76 1.31 0.56
N LEU A 297 1.38 2.39 1.23
CA LEU A 297 0.80 3.57 0.59
C LEU A 297 1.93 4.55 0.28
N SER A 298 1.97 5.11 -0.93
CA SER A 298 2.89 6.22 -1.23
C SER A 298 2.60 7.42 -0.33
N ALA A 299 3.64 8.09 0.17
CA ALA A 299 3.48 9.34 0.91
C ALA A 299 2.87 10.43 0.01
N ASP A 300 3.40 10.56 -1.21
CA ASP A 300 3.03 11.57 -2.19
C ASP A 300 1.75 11.21 -2.97
N TYR A 301 1.12 12.25 -3.54
CA TYR A 301 -0.01 12.12 -4.46
C TYR A 301 0.46 11.81 -5.91
N PRO A 302 -0.31 11.01 -6.68
CA PRO A 302 -1.49 10.26 -6.25
C PRO A 302 -1.12 9.12 -5.30
N LYS A 303 -1.81 9.07 -4.15
CA LYS A 303 -1.65 7.99 -3.16
C LYS A 303 -1.93 6.66 -3.87
N ARG A 304 -1.05 5.67 -3.76
CA ARG A 304 -1.20 4.36 -4.43
C ARG A 304 -0.76 3.21 -3.54
N PHE A 305 -1.31 2.01 -3.78
CA PHE A 305 -0.73 0.78 -3.25
C PHE A 305 0.54 0.42 -4.01
N VAL A 306 1.56 0.05 -3.26
CA VAL A 306 2.89 -0.33 -3.73
C VAL A 306 3.31 -1.61 -3.02
N LEU A 307 3.92 -2.55 -3.72
CA LEU A 307 4.56 -3.72 -3.12
C LEU A 307 5.83 -3.25 -2.41
N MET A 308 5.81 -3.17 -1.08
CA MET A 308 7.01 -2.85 -0.30
C MET A 308 8.02 -4.01 -0.32
N ASP A 309 7.55 -5.23 -0.57
CA ASP A 309 8.36 -6.43 -0.70
C ASP A 309 8.34 -6.93 -2.15
N GLY A 310 9.53 -7.05 -2.75
CA GLY A 310 9.73 -7.56 -4.11
C GLY A 310 10.37 -8.95 -4.18
N ASP A 311 10.79 -9.56 -3.07
CA ASP A 311 11.58 -10.81 -3.09
C ASP A 311 10.81 -12.01 -3.65
N MET A 312 9.47 -11.96 -3.54
CA MET A 312 8.52 -12.95 -4.04
C MET A 312 7.57 -12.36 -5.09
N VAL A 313 8.10 -11.49 -5.96
CA VAL A 313 7.41 -10.94 -7.13
C VAL A 313 8.22 -11.24 -8.39
N TYR A 314 7.62 -11.97 -9.34
CA TYR A 314 8.31 -12.46 -10.52
C TYR A 314 7.54 -12.11 -11.80
N THR A 315 8.22 -12.08 -12.94
CA THR A 315 7.54 -12.23 -14.24
C THR A 315 7.02 -13.66 -14.39
N ARG A 316 6.02 -13.90 -15.25
CA ARG A 316 5.42 -15.23 -15.45
C ARG A 316 6.46 -16.27 -15.87
N SER A 317 7.32 -15.90 -16.82
CA SER A 317 8.40 -16.70 -17.39
C SER A 317 9.51 -16.94 -16.37
N LYS A 318 9.82 -15.96 -15.50
CA LYS A 318 10.73 -16.18 -14.37
C LYS A 318 10.15 -17.20 -13.39
N LEU A 319 8.91 -17.04 -12.93
CA LEU A 319 8.27 -17.99 -12.01
C LEU A 319 8.17 -19.39 -12.61
N ASN A 320 7.78 -19.50 -13.89
CA ASN A 320 7.79 -20.78 -14.60
C ASN A 320 9.19 -21.40 -14.58
N SER A 321 10.26 -20.64 -14.85
CA SER A 321 11.64 -21.16 -14.76
C SER A 321 12.15 -21.49 -13.34
N LEU A 322 11.37 -21.19 -12.28
CA LEU A 322 11.64 -21.59 -10.89
C LEU A 322 10.79 -22.80 -10.43
N LEU A 323 9.72 -23.13 -11.17
CA LEU A 323 8.80 -24.23 -10.88
C LEU A 323 8.95 -25.37 -11.89
N GLU A 324 8.81 -25.09 -13.17
CA GLU A 324 8.67 -26.09 -14.23
C GLU A 324 9.94 -26.95 -14.37
N GLY A 325 9.79 -28.27 -14.20
CA GLY A 325 10.90 -29.21 -14.23
C GLY A 325 11.65 -29.40 -12.89
N ARG A 326 11.34 -28.62 -11.84
CA ARG A 326 11.89 -28.83 -10.50
C ARG A 326 11.47 -30.21 -9.95
N PRO A 327 12.39 -31.04 -9.42
CA PRO A 327 12.02 -32.34 -8.83
C PRO A 327 11.09 -32.21 -7.61
N CYS A 328 10.16 -33.15 -7.47
CA CYS A 328 9.17 -33.20 -6.40
C CYS A 328 8.75 -34.65 -6.05
N GLN A 329 8.17 -34.82 -4.87
CA GLN A 329 7.46 -36.03 -4.44
C GLN A 329 5.94 -35.75 -4.31
N ASN A 330 5.56 -34.52 -4.00
CA ASN A 330 4.18 -34.09 -3.79
C ASN A 330 3.99 -32.59 -4.13
N ASP A 331 2.74 -32.12 -4.13
CA ASP A 331 2.39 -30.75 -4.56
C ASP A 331 2.99 -29.64 -3.67
N GLU A 332 3.26 -29.88 -2.39
CA GLU A 332 3.85 -28.87 -1.49
C GLU A 332 5.33 -28.61 -1.80
N ASP A 333 6.05 -29.57 -2.40
CA ASP A 333 7.40 -29.35 -2.93
C ASP A 333 7.38 -28.33 -4.08
N CYS A 334 6.24 -28.25 -4.78
CA CYS A 334 5.98 -27.37 -5.93
C CYS A 334 5.41 -26.00 -5.54
N ARG A 335 5.74 -25.52 -4.34
CA ARG A 335 5.27 -24.23 -3.80
C ARG A 335 6.40 -23.20 -3.69
N ILE A 336 6.10 -21.95 -4.04
CA ILE A 336 6.92 -20.76 -3.78
C ILE A 336 5.99 -19.74 -3.11
N GLY A 337 6.05 -19.62 -1.79
CA GLY A 337 5.12 -18.79 -1.01
C GLY A 337 3.65 -19.15 -1.27
N ASP A 338 2.87 -18.21 -1.80
CA ASP A 338 1.48 -18.36 -2.23
C ASP A 338 1.32 -18.91 -3.67
N CYS A 339 2.40 -19.03 -4.43
CA CYS A 339 2.38 -19.59 -5.77
C CYS A 339 2.47 -21.12 -5.69
N THR A 340 1.35 -21.80 -5.90
CA THR A 340 1.27 -23.27 -5.93
C THR A 340 1.43 -23.79 -7.36
N SER A 341 1.87 -25.03 -7.49
CA SER A 341 1.86 -25.80 -8.74
C SER A 341 1.36 -27.22 -8.45
N ARG A 342 1.54 -28.17 -9.37
CA ARG A 342 1.30 -29.61 -9.18
C ARG A 342 2.57 -30.39 -9.47
N CYS A 343 2.85 -31.40 -8.65
CA CYS A 343 3.85 -32.42 -8.96
C CYS A 343 3.26 -33.37 -10.00
N THR A 344 3.92 -33.48 -11.16
CA THR A 344 3.46 -34.33 -12.26
C THR A 344 3.85 -35.80 -12.05
N ALA A 345 3.25 -36.70 -12.83
CA ALA A 345 3.62 -38.12 -12.83
C ALA A 345 5.10 -38.40 -13.16
N ASN A 346 5.82 -37.41 -13.71
CA ASN A 346 7.26 -37.49 -13.98
C ASN A 346 8.14 -37.09 -12.78
N LEU A 347 7.55 -36.90 -11.58
CA LEU A 347 8.22 -36.40 -10.37
C LEU A 347 8.86 -35.01 -10.56
N THR A 348 8.26 -34.19 -11.43
CA THR A 348 8.65 -32.79 -11.66
C THR A 348 7.45 -31.86 -11.54
N CYS A 349 7.67 -30.67 -11.01
CA CYS A 349 6.66 -29.63 -10.88
C CYS A 349 6.26 -29.06 -12.26
N SER A 350 5.00 -28.67 -12.37
CA SER A 350 4.42 -27.99 -13.54
C SER A 350 4.55 -26.47 -13.45
N GLN A 351 3.88 -25.73 -14.33
CA GLN A 351 3.69 -24.28 -14.18
C GLN A 351 2.75 -23.95 -12.99
N ARG A 352 2.63 -22.67 -12.62
CA ARG A 352 1.76 -22.22 -11.52
C ARG A 352 0.30 -22.65 -11.74
N SER A 353 -0.31 -23.27 -10.73
CA SER A 353 -1.67 -23.83 -10.77
C SER A 353 -2.76 -22.89 -10.24
N ASN A 354 -2.41 -21.93 -9.39
CA ASN A 354 -3.31 -20.87 -8.92
C ASN A 354 -3.01 -19.51 -9.60
N GLY A 355 -3.95 -18.57 -9.55
CA GLY A 355 -3.77 -17.21 -10.06
C GLY A 355 -3.58 -16.18 -8.95
N ASN A 356 -3.09 -14.98 -9.30
CA ASN A 356 -3.10 -13.84 -8.38
C ASN A 356 -4.53 -13.50 -7.91
N LEU A 357 -5.55 -13.71 -8.76
CA LEU A 357 -6.95 -13.38 -8.41
C LEU A 357 -7.41 -14.21 -7.21
N GLU A 358 -7.21 -15.52 -7.26
CA GLU A 358 -7.59 -16.45 -6.19
C GLU A 358 -6.90 -16.07 -4.87
N VAL A 359 -5.57 -15.83 -4.91
CA VAL A 359 -4.79 -15.46 -3.72
C VAL A 359 -5.18 -14.09 -3.16
N PHE A 360 -5.44 -13.07 -4.00
CA PHE A 360 -5.95 -11.77 -3.55
C PHE A 360 -7.32 -11.91 -2.88
N CYS A 361 -8.20 -12.70 -3.49
CA CYS A 361 -9.55 -12.92 -2.97
C CYS A 361 -9.52 -13.64 -1.61
N GLU A 362 -8.68 -14.66 -1.47
CA GLU A 362 -8.47 -15.38 -0.21
C GLU A 362 -7.79 -14.52 0.86
N LYS A 363 -6.57 -14.03 0.59
CA LYS A 363 -5.71 -13.45 1.62
C LYS A 363 -6.03 -11.99 1.97
N LEU A 364 -6.68 -11.24 1.07
CA LEU A 364 -6.98 -9.81 1.24
C LEU A 364 -8.48 -9.50 1.24
N VAL A 365 -9.23 -9.90 0.19
CA VAL A 365 -10.65 -9.50 0.03
C VAL A 365 -11.53 -10.17 1.06
N ASN A 366 -11.38 -11.48 1.30
CA ASN A 366 -12.13 -12.18 2.33
C ASN A 366 -11.81 -11.66 3.75
N LYS A 367 -10.59 -11.18 4.02
CA LYS A 367 -10.27 -10.50 5.30
C LYS A 367 -10.96 -9.14 5.46
N LEU A 368 -11.34 -8.49 4.36
CA LEU A 368 -12.08 -7.22 4.39
C LEU A 368 -13.60 -7.45 4.49
N PHE A 369 -14.16 -8.41 3.76
CA PHE A 369 -15.62 -8.56 3.57
C PHE A 369 -16.21 -9.84 4.15
N ASN A 370 -15.40 -10.75 4.70
CA ASN A 370 -15.80 -12.09 5.13
C ASN A 370 -16.55 -12.82 3.99
N ASN A 371 -17.79 -13.26 4.22
CA ASN A 371 -18.69 -13.80 3.21
C ASN A 371 -19.77 -12.81 2.75
N ASN A 372 -19.69 -11.53 3.14
CA ASN A 372 -20.68 -10.52 2.76
C ASN A 372 -20.31 -9.92 1.39
N TRP A 373 -21.03 -10.34 0.34
CA TRP A 373 -20.83 -9.83 -1.02
C TRP A 373 -22.16 -9.47 -1.69
N SER A 374 -22.09 -8.70 -2.77
CA SER A 374 -23.24 -8.32 -3.59
C SER A 374 -22.87 -8.44 -5.06
N LYS A 375 -23.76 -9.04 -5.86
CA LYS A 375 -23.59 -9.18 -7.32
C LYS A 375 -23.36 -7.84 -8.02
N ASN A 376 -23.92 -6.75 -7.46
CA ASN A 376 -23.78 -5.39 -7.98
C ASN A 376 -22.36 -4.82 -7.81
N ASN A 377 -21.58 -5.34 -6.86
CA ASN A 377 -20.18 -4.95 -6.69
C ASN A 377 -19.27 -5.91 -7.47
N LYS A 378 -19.00 -5.55 -8.73
CA LYS A 378 -18.15 -6.33 -9.65
C LYS A 378 -16.78 -6.75 -9.07
N TYR A 379 -16.21 -5.98 -8.15
CA TYR A 379 -14.95 -6.32 -7.49
C TYR A 379 -15.08 -7.51 -6.52
N LEU A 380 -16.23 -7.65 -5.85
CA LEU A 380 -16.54 -8.83 -5.03
C LEU A 380 -17.04 -9.99 -5.89
N THR A 381 -17.83 -9.71 -6.94
CA THR A 381 -18.24 -10.71 -7.93
C THR A 381 -17.03 -11.39 -8.58
N ALA A 382 -15.98 -10.64 -8.94
CA ALA A 382 -14.73 -11.19 -9.47
C ALA A 382 -14.04 -12.20 -8.52
N CYS A 383 -14.34 -12.18 -7.22
CA CYS A 383 -13.84 -13.14 -6.23
C CYS A 383 -14.78 -14.32 -5.93
N ARG A 384 -16.04 -14.30 -6.37
CA ARG A 384 -17.05 -15.33 -6.04
C ARG A 384 -17.71 -15.97 -7.27
N ASP A 385 -17.47 -15.43 -8.45
CA ASP A 385 -17.97 -15.96 -9.72
C ASP A 385 -17.14 -17.14 -10.21
N THR A 386 -17.75 -18.33 -10.19
CA THR A 386 -17.18 -19.58 -10.72
C THR A 386 -17.71 -19.95 -12.12
N GLY A 387 -18.68 -19.19 -12.64
CA GLY A 387 -19.31 -19.46 -13.95
C GLY A 387 -18.56 -18.84 -15.13
N ARG A 388 -17.70 -17.84 -14.87
CA ARG A 388 -16.89 -17.16 -15.88
C ARG A 388 -15.40 -17.36 -15.65
N ASN A 389 -14.63 -17.34 -16.74
CA ASN A 389 -13.18 -17.56 -16.66
C ASN A 389 -12.46 -16.36 -16.02
N ILE A 390 -11.23 -16.61 -15.54
CA ILE A 390 -10.42 -15.62 -14.81
C ILE A 390 -10.17 -14.37 -15.66
N THR A 391 -9.87 -14.52 -16.95
CA THR A 391 -9.66 -13.41 -17.89
C THR A 391 -10.90 -12.50 -18.02
N GLN A 392 -12.10 -13.08 -18.14
CA GLN A 392 -13.36 -12.33 -18.15
C GLN A 392 -13.57 -11.56 -16.85
N ARG A 393 -13.38 -12.23 -15.69
CA ARG A 393 -13.50 -11.61 -14.35
C ARG A 393 -12.50 -10.47 -14.14
N LEU A 394 -11.27 -10.60 -14.65
CA LEU A 394 -10.24 -9.55 -14.57
C LEU A 394 -10.50 -8.40 -15.55
N ASN A 395 -11.07 -8.65 -16.73
CA ASN A 395 -11.34 -7.61 -17.72
C ASN A 395 -12.51 -6.69 -17.34
N GLU A 396 -13.39 -7.09 -16.42
CA GLU A 396 -14.39 -6.20 -15.84
C GLU A 396 -13.81 -5.23 -14.79
N LEU A 397 -12.61 -5.46 -14.28
CA LEU A 397 -11.98 -4.58 -13.28
C LEU A 397 -11.52 -3.27 -13.95
N ARG A 398 -11.85 -2.11 -13.34
CA ARG A 398 -11.25 -0.83 -13.76
C ARG A 398 -9.84 -0.72 -13.19
N LEU A 399 -8.90 -0.26 -14.01
CA LEU A 399 -7.59 0.21 -13.60
C LEU A 399 -7.72 1.38 -12.59
N ALA A 400 -7.51 1.09 -11.31
CA ALA A 400 -7.58 2.06 -10.21
C ALA A 400 -6.16 2.44 -9.73
N TRP A 401 -5.38 3.04 -10.63
CA TRP A 401 -3.95 3.38 -10.48
C TRP A 401 -3.61 4.51 -9.49
N SER A 402 -4.64 5.08 -8.84
CA SER A 402 -4.55 6.30 -8.03
C SER A 402 -5.72 6.33 -7.04
N TRP A 403 -5.44 6.49 -5.75
CA TRP A 403 -6.45 6.82 -4.73
C TRP A 403 -6.78 8.31 -4.83
N ASN A 404 -8.07 8.64 -5.03
CA ASN A 404 -8.58 9.99 -4.87
C ASN A 404 -9.25 10.12 -3.50
N LEU A 405 -8.42 10.28 -2.48
CA LEU A 405 -8.79 10.40 -1.07
C LEU A 405 -7.94 11.52 -0.48
N SER A 406 -8.58 12.60 -0.01
CA SER A 406 -7.93 13.74 0.65
C SER A 406 -7.51 13.43 2.10
N ASP A 407 -8.07 12.36 2.68
CA ASP A 407 -8.21 12.20 4.12
C ASP A 407 -7.35 11.05 4.70
N VAL A 408 -6.16 10.78 4.11
CA VAL A 408 -5.22 9.69 4.51
C VAL A 408 -3.75 10.09 4.46
#